data_AF-K2RMZ1-F1
#
_entry.id   AF-K2RMZ1-F1
#
_cell.length_a   1.000
_cell.length_b   1.000
_cell.length_c   1.000
_cell.angle_alpha   90.00
_cell.angle_beta   90.00
_cell.angle_gamma   90.00
#
_symmetry.space_group_name_H-M   'P 1'
#
loop_
_entity.id
_entity.type
_entity.pdbx_description
1 polymer ?
#
loop_
_entity_poly.entity_id
_entity_poly.type
_entity_poly.pdbx_seq_one_letter_code
_entity_poly.pdbx_strand_id
1 'polypeptide(L)'
;MAGYDTQADNSILFPEGTFESIQNLAFSEAGTITNGCFFDRNITYLTGSTNSSWAMSSNLPIQDLISTQPQNSTLPYISNMTSCGISPLLNQTLLDTADTSYEPYRTISYSSIWSWADNEPRNVTNKADNASYLRCATMQASTHGRWVLTDCTEKHHAACRVGGSNPYEWRISDPSDSYTDADSICPSGSSFDAPRTALENRYLFDALQTRANEHPEDFNGAASVWVNFNSLDVTDCWVVGVSQNCPYSRSADQDENRLVVVPTVAAVIVFVCTVLTLFVKCAGNRQSSRKSRRRRMQEGWEYEGVPS
;
A
#
# COMPACT_ATOMS: atom_id res chain seq x y z
N MET A 1 9.27 32.11 -9.05
CA MET A 1 10.41 31.25 -8.71
C MET A 1 11.72 31.67 -9.41
N ALA A 2 11.91 32.94 -9.79
CA ALA A 2 13.05 33.37 -10.62
C ALA A 2 14.34 33.72 -9.83
N GLY A 3 14.37 33.49 -8.51
CA GLY A 3 15.51 33.86 -7.65
C GLY A 3 16.01 32.72 -6.76
N TYR A 4 15.57 31.49 -7.00
CA TYR A 4 16.07 30.32 -6.28
C TYR A 4 17.30 29.77 -7.00
N ASP A 5 18.43 29.74 -6.30
CA ASP A 5 19.69 29.20 -6.80
C ASP A 5 19.74 27.69 -6.56
N THR A 6 19.48 26.93 -7.62
CA THR A 6 19.49 25.47 -7.60
C THR A 6 20.90 24.88 -7.42
N GLN A 7 21.98 25.65 -7.65
CA GLN A 7 23.34 25.14 -7.51
C GLN A 7 23.75 24.93 -6.05
N ALA A 8 23.27 25.79 -5.14
CA ALA A 8 23.54 25.66 -3.71
C ALA A 8 23.03 24.33 -3.14
N ASP A 9 21.94 23.81 -3.71
CA ASP A 9 21.27 22.61 -3.24
C ASP A 9 21.69 21.33 -3.98
N ASN A 10 22.55 21.39 -5.00
CA ASN A 10 23.05 20.21 -5.71
C ASN A 10 23.81 19.19 -4.82
N SER A 11 24.19 19.60 -3.60
CA SER A 11 24.80 18.69 -2.61
C SER A 11 23.78 17.94 -1.75
N ILE A 12 22.51 18.33 -1.78
CA ILE A 12 21.41 17.81 -0.94
C ILE A 12 20.26 17.28 -1.81
N LEU A 13 20.01 17.93 -2.94
CA LEU A 13 19.00 17.59 -3.93
C LEU A 13 19.67 16.96 -5.15
N PHE A 14 19.08 15.89 -5.63
CA PHE A 14 19.48 15.29 -6.89
C PHE A 14 19.18 16.28 -8.03
N PRO A 15 20.15 16.53 -8.94
CA PRO A 15 19.91 17.36 -10.12
C PRO A 15 18.71 16.86 -10.94
N GLU A 16 18.07 17.77 -11.66
CA GLU A 16 17.03 17.42 -12.63
C GLU A 16 17.56 16.37 -13.63
N GLY A 17 16.74 15.38 -13.97
CA GLY A 17 17.13 14.27 -14.85
C GLY A 17 17.95 13.16 -14.19
N THR A 18 18.31 13.25 -12.91
CA THR A 18 19.06 12.17 -12.21
C THR A 18 18.27 10.85 -12.18
N PHE A 19 16.95 10.96 -12.08
CA PHE A 19 16.02 9.84 -11.88
C PHE A 19 15.06 9.69 -13.06
N GLU A 20 15.55 9.98 -14.27
CA GLU A 20 14.75 9.91 -15.49
C GLU A 20 15.52 9.21 -16.59
N SER A 21 14.99 8.06 -17.03
CA SER A 21 15.47 7.33 -18.19
C SER A 21 14.30 7.11 -19.14
N ILE A 22 14.09 8.07 -20.04
CA ILE A 22 12.97 8.04 -20.99
C ILE A 22 13.26 6.99 -22.06
N GLN A 23 12.35 6.02 -22.18
CA GLN A 23 12.42 4.93 -23.14
C GLN A 23 11.43 5.14 -24.28
N ASN A 24 11.95 5.01 -25.51
CA ASN A 24 11.13 4.99 -26.71
C ASN A 24 10.71 3.56 -27.01
N LEU A 25 9.43 3.28 -26.81
CA LEU A 25 8.85 1.95 -27.00
C LEU A 25 8.19 1.82 -28.36
N ALA A 26 8.28 0.61 -28.92
CA ALA A 26 7.50 0.21 -30.06
C ALA A 26 6.49 -0.85 -29.62
N PHE A 27 5.23 -0.68 -30.03
CA PHE A 27 4.14 -1.60 -29.73
C PHE A 27 3.62 -2.23 -31.01
N SER A 28 3.14 -3.47 -30.91
CA SER A 28 2.30 -4.09 -31.93
C SER A 28 0.86 -3.57 -31.85
N GLU A 29 0.05 -3.88 -32.88
CA GLU A 29 -1.40 -3.61 -32.88
C GLU A 29 -2.14 -4.31 -31.72
N ALA A 30 -1.58 -5.39 -31.18
CA ALA A 30 -2.13 -6.13 -30.04
C ALA A 30 -1.65 -5.59 -28.68
N GLY A 31 -0.81 -4.55 -28.67
CA GLY A 31 -0.25 -3.94 -27.44
C GLY A 31 0.89 -4.70 -26.80
N THR A 32 1.51 -5.64 -27.53
CA THR A 32 2.77 -6.25 -27.11
C THR A 32 3.95 -5.34 -27.47
N ILE A 33 4.95 -5.27 -26.59
CA ILE A 33 6.16 -4.49 -26.85
C ILE A 33 7.04 -5.26 -27.83
N THR A 34 7.39 -4.63 -28.95
CA THR A 34 8.26 -5.21 -29.97
C THR A 34 9.71 -4.76 -29.80
N ASN A 35 9.95 -3.60 -29.17
CA ASN A 35 11.29 -3.10 -28.89
C ASN A 35 11.34 -2.26 -27.60
N GLY A 36 12.46 -2.35 -26.87
CA GLY A 36 12.72 -1.57 -25.66
C GLY A 36 12.34 -2.24 -24.33
N CYS A 37 11.96 -3.51 -24.32
CA CYS A 37 11.68 -4.26 -23.09
C CYS A 37 12.99 -4.65 -22.36
N PHE A 38 13.07 -4.46 -21.04
CA PHE A 38 14.26 -4.86 -20.24
C PHE A 38 14.28 -6.35 -19.88
N PHE A 39 13.15 -7.05 -20.08
CA PHE A 39 13.08 -8.48 -19.82
C PHE A 39 13.81 -9.28 -20.90
N ASP A 40 14.84 -10.03 -20.48
CA ASP A 40 15.54 -11.01 -21.30
C ASP A 40 15.67 -12.31 -20.51
N ARG A 41 14.98 -13.37 -20.96
CA ARG A 41 14.99 -14.69 -20.32
C ARG A 41 16.40 -15.25 -20.11
N ASN A 42 17.37 -14.90 -20.96
CA ASN A 42 18.72 -15.46 -20.91
C ASN A 42 19.64 -14.70 -19.96
N ILE A 43 19.23 -13.55 -19.43
CA ILE A 43 20.05 -12.68 -18.59
C ILE A 43 19.37 -12.52 -17.23
N THR A 44 19.90 -13.16 -16.19
CA THR A 44 19.35 -13.13 -14.83
C THR A 44 20.07 -12.16 -13.88
N TYR A 45 21.02 -11.39 -14.40
CA TYR A 45 21.83 -10.43 -13.66
C TYR A 45 21.69 -9.02 -14.24
N LEU A 46 22.16 -8.03 -13.49
CA LEU A 46 22.12 -6.64 -13.91
C LEU A 46 23.17 -6.37 -14.99
N THR A 47 22.71 -5.91 -16.15
CA THR A 47 23.53 -5.39 -17.25
C THR A 47 23.03 -4.01 -17.64
N GLY A 48 23.72 -3.33 -18.57
CA GLY A 48 23.19 -2.10 -19.16
C GLY A 48 21.84 -2.28 -19.86
N SER A 49 21.49 -3.49 -20.30
CA SER A 49 20.23 -3.79 -21.02
C SER A 49 19.11 -4.32 -20.12
N THR A 50 19.40 -4.83 -18.93
CA THR A 50 18.40 -5.32 -17.96
C THR A 50 18.22 -4.40 -16.75
N ASN A 51 18.96 -3.29 -16.70
CA ASN A 51 18.85 -2.30 -15.65
C ASN A 51 17.70 -1.32 -15.94
N SER A 52 16.52 -1.61 -15.41
CA SER A 52 15.27 -0.83 -15.57
C SER A 52 15.11 0.32 -14.56
N SER A 53 16.14 0.54 -13.76
CA SER A 53 16.40 1.72 -12.95
C SER A 53 15.92 3.02 -13.59
N TRP A 54 14.88 3.64 -13.01
CA TRP A 54 14.28 4.90 -13.44
C TRP A 54 13.74 4.92 -14.88
N ALA A 55 13.53 3.75 -15.48
CA ALA A 55 12.98 3.62 -16.82
C ALA A 55 11.51 4.05 -16.84
N MET A 56 11.21 5.03 -17.68
CA MET A 56 9.86 5.55 -17.86
C MET A 56 9.54 5.75 -19.34
N SER A 57 8.26 5.71 -19.70
CA SER A 57 7.83 6.07 -21.05
C SER A 57 6.59 6.93 -21.01
N SER A 58 6.62 8.02 -21.78
CA SER A 58 5.50 8.94 -21.96
C SER A 58 4.79 8.78 -23.31
N ASN A 59 5.34 7.98 -24.22
CA ASN A 59 4.75 7.74 -25.54
C ASN A 59 3.74 6.60 -25.45
N LEU A 60 2.57 6.92 -24.90
CA LEU A 60 1.51 5.96 -24.67
C LEU A 60 0.38 6.18 -25.69
N PRO A 61 -0.05 5.15 -26.45
CA PRO A 61 -1.12 5.27 -27.44
C PRO A 61 -2.51 5.28 -26.75
N ILE A 62 -2.76 6.20 -25.82
CA ILE A 62 -3.88 6.08 -24.87
C ILE A 62 -5.24 6.53 -25.44
N GLN A 63 -5.26 7.56 -26.29
CA GLN A 63 -6.51 8.18 -26.77
C GLN A 63 -7.41 7.17 -27.52
N ASP A 64 -6.84 6.31 -28.35
CA ASP A 64 -7.61 5.34 -29.14
C ASP A 64 -8.14 4.17 -28.28
N LEU A 65 -7.46 3.85 -27.18
CA LEU A 65 -7.72 2.65 -26.37
C LEU A 65 -8.80 2.85 -25.30
N ILE A 66 -8.90 4.05 -24.71
CA ILE A 66 -9.92 4.33 -23.68
C ILE A 66 -11.33 4.32 -24.28
N SER A 67 -11.47 4.63 -25.57
CA SER A 67 -12.78 4.67 -26.26
C SER A 67 -13.36 3.27 -26.56
N THR A 68 -12.52 2.23 -26.56
CA THR A 68 -12.87 0.89 -27.07
C THR A 68 -12.90 -0.20 -25.99
N GLN A 69 -12.27 0.02 -24.84
CA GLN A 69 -12.21 -0.94 -23.74
C GLN A 69 -13.31 -0.68 -22.70
N PRO A 70 -13.88 -1.74 -22.08
CA PRO A 70 -14.78 -1.59 -20.94
C PRO A 70 -14.09 -0.80 -19.83
N GLN A 71 -14.81 0.17 -19.24
CA GLN A 71 -14.37 0.79 -18.00
C GLN A 71 -14.18 -0.33 -16.96
N ASN A 72 -12.98 -0.43 -16.37
CA ASN A 72 -12.52 -1.47 -15.43
C ASN A 72 -11.78 -2.69 -16.00
N SER A 73 -11.35 -2.70 -17.26
CA SER A 73 -10.37 -3.69 -17.74
C SER A 73 -8.93 -3.18 -17.66
N THR A 74 -7.99 -4.08 -17.36
CA THR A 74 -6.55 -3.80 -17.43
C THR A 74 -6.14 -3.53 -18.88
N LEU A 75 -5.50 -2.38 -19.13
CA LEU A 75 -4.98 -2.00 -20.44
C LEU A 75 -3.72 -2.81 -20.76
N PRO A 76 -3.75 -3.67 -21.80
CA PRO A 76 -2.62 -4.55 -22.12
C PRO A 76 -1.32 -3.79 -22.39
N TYR A 77 -1.39 -2.61 -23.02
CA TYR A 77 -0.22 -1.76 -23.30
C TYR A 77 0.50 -1.33 -22.03
N ILE A 78 -0.25 -0.84 -21.04
CA ILE A 78 0.32 -0.38 -19.77
C ILE A 78 0.81 -1.57 -18.95
N SER A 79 0.04 -2.65 -18.90
CA SER A 79 0.45 -3.86 -18.17
C SER A 79 1.70 -4.49 -18.77
N ASN A 80 1.82 -4.58 -20.10
CA ASN A 80 2.98 -5.13 -20.78
C ASN A 80 4.23 -4.25 -20.58
N MET A 81 4.06 -2.93 -20.65
CA MET A 81 5.13 -1.98 -20.36
C MET A 81 5.63 -2.08 -18.93
N THR A 82 4.70 -2.17 -17.98
CA THR A 82 5.04 -2.35 -16.57
C THR A 82 5.79 -3.67 -16.37
N SER A 83 5.30 -4.77 -16.94
CA SER A 83 5.98 -6.09 -16.90
C SER A 83 7.37 -6.08 -17.56
N CYS A 84 7.61 -5.17 -18.50
CA CYS A 84 8.92 -4.93 -19.11
C CYS A 84 9.88 -4.10 -18.23
N GLY A 85 9.48 -3.74 -17.02
CA GLY A 85 10.26 -2.92 -16.09
C GLY A 85 10.14 -1.42 -16.32
N ILE A 86 9.14 -0.95 -17.08
CA ILE A 86 9.04 0.45 -17.49
C ILE A 86 7.82 1.09 -16.86
N SER A 87 8.02 2.24 -16.22
CA SER A 87 6.94 2.98 -15.56
C SER A 87 6.19 3.86 -16.57
N PRO A 88 4.84 3.81 -16.62
CA PRO A 88 4.06 4.76 -17.40
C PRO A 88 4.20 6.17 -16.85
N LEU A 89 4.51 7.13 -17.72
CA LEU A 89 4.45 8.56 -17.40
C LEU A 89 3.33 9.22 -18.20
N LEU A 90 2.28 9.66 -17.51
CA LEU A 90 1.21 10.40 -18.14
C LEU A 90 1.56 11.90 -18.20
N ASN A 91 1.94 12.38 -19.39
CA ASN A 91 2.32 13.78 -19.63
C ASN A 91 1.23 14.60 -20.36
N GLN A 92 0.08 13.99 -20.62
CA GLN A 92 -1.02 14.59 -21.39
C GLN A 92 -2.36 14.37 -20.72
N THR A 93 -3.31 15.28 -20.97
CA THR A 93 -4.71 15.04 -20.66
C THR A 93 -5.25 13.92 -21.54
N LEU A 94 -6.09 13.07 -20.95
CA LEU A 94 -6.71 11.95 -21.66
C LEU A 94 -7.92 12.44 -22.48
N LEU A 95 -9.13 12.07 -22.09
CA LEU A 95 -10.36 12.59 -22.72
C LEU A 95 -10.71 13.96 -22.13
N ASP A 96 -10.96 13.97 -20.82
CA ASP A 96 -11.16 15.18 -20.03
C ASP A 96 -10.13 15.24 -18.89
N THR A 97 -10.18 16.32 -18.11
CA THR A 97 -9.38 16.48 -16.90
C THR A 97 -9.85 15.50 -15.80
N ALA A 98 -8.94 15.10 -14.91
CA ALA A 98 -9.23 14.09 -13.89
C ALA A 98 -10.33 14.52 -12.89
N ASP A 99 -10.59 15.82 -12.73
CA ASP A 99 -11.66 16.35 -11.86
C ASP A 99 -13.06 16.18 -12.48
N THR A 100 -13.15 16.12 -13.81
CA THR A 100 -14.42 15.94 -14.53
C THR A 100 -14.67 14.48 -14.88
N SER A 101 -13.62 13.74 -15.28
CA SER A 101 -13.68 12.32 -15.61
C SER A 101 -12.42 11.60 -15.14
N TYR A 102 -12.48 11.03 -13.93
CA TYR A 102 -11.33 10.36 -13.31
C TYR A 102 -11.12 8.92 -13.83
N GLU A 103 -12.13 8.30 -14.44
CA GLU A 103 -12.14 6.87 -14.78
C GLU A 103 -10.99 6.43 -15.71
N PRO A 104 -10.63 7.20 -16.75
CA PRO A 104 -9.48 6.87 -17.60
C PRO A 104 -8.15 6.89 -16.82
N TYR A 105 -7.98 7.85 -15.92
CA TYR A 105 -6.77 7.96 -15.08
C TYR A 105 -6.69 6.78 -14.11
N ARG A 106 -7.81 6.42 -13.47
CA ARG A 106 -7.92 5.23 -12.61
C ARG A 106 -7.52 3.96 -13.36
N THR A 107 -7.99 3.82 -14.60
CA THR A 107 -7.71 2.65 -15.45
C THR A 107 -6.21 2.53 -15.75
N ILE A 108 -5.53 3.63 -16.07
CA ILE A 108 -4.06 3.63 -16.25
C ILE A 108 -3.36 3.23 -14.96
N SER A 109 -3.74 3.82 -13.82
CA SER A 109 -3.14 3.51 -12.52
C SER A 109 -3.28 2.02 -12.17
N TYR A 110 -4.47 1.44 -12.33
CA TYR A 110 -4.67 0.01 -12.08
C TYR A 110 -3.90 -0.88 -13.07
N SER A 111 -3.84 -0.47 -14.35
CA SER A 111 -3.09 -1.23 -15.35
C SER A 111 -1.58 -1.23 -15.11
N SER A 112 -1.08 -0.25 -14.35
CA SER A 112 0.33 -0.15 -13.93
C SER A 112 0.67 -0.92 -12.66
N ILE A 113 -0.33 -1.49 -11.98
CA ILE A 113 -0.09 -2.44 -10.90
C ILE A 113 0.48 -3.71 -11.54
N TRP A 114 1.63 -4.18 -11.06
CA TRP A 114 2.27 -5.40 -11.57
C TRP A 114 2.11 -6.60 -10.64
N SER A 115 1.82 -6.35 -9.36
CA SER A 115 1.73 -7.36 -8.32
C SER A 115 0.36 -8.04 -8.32
N TRP A 116 -0.65 -7.41 -7.73
CA TRP A 116 -1.97 -8.00 -7.56
C TRP A 116 -2.76 -8.14 -8.87
N ALA A 117 -3.56 -9.20 -8.94
CA ALA A 117 -4.56 -9.41 -9.98
C ALA A 117 -5.75 -8.45 -9.82
N ASP A 118 -6.58 -8.38 -10.86
CA ASP A 118 -7.78 -7.53 -10.86
C ASP A 118 -8.69 -7.93 -9.69
N ASN A 119 -9.09 -6.95 -8.87
CA ASN A 119 -9.89 -7.13 -7.64
C ASN A 119 -9.18 -7.87 -6.49
N GLU A 120 -7.85 -8.00 -6.54
CA GLU A 120 -7.05 -8.54 -5.45
C GLU A 120 -6.21 -7.44 -4.75
N PRO A 121 -5.86 -7.61 -3.46
CA PRO A 121 -6.34 -8.65 -2.56
C PRO A 121 -7.83 -8.43 -2.25
N ARG A 122 -8.65 -9.46 -2.43
CA ARG A 122 -10.09 -9.36 -2.19
C ARG A 122 -10.37 -9.23 -0.70
N ASN A 123 -11.37 -8.42 -0.36
CA ASN A 123 -11.80 -8.25 1.02
C ASN A 123 -12.50 -9.53 1.51
N VAL A 124 -11.78 -10.32 2.30
CA VAL A 124 -12.33 -11.45 3.04
C VAL A 124 -12.84 -10.94 4.38
N THR A 125 -14.08 -10.47 4.40
CA THR A 125 -14.74 -10.14 5.66
C THR A 125 -14.69 -11.37 6.58
N ASN A 126 -14.57 -11.20 7.90
CA ASN A 126 -14.57 -12.26 8.94
C ASN A 126 -15.81 -13.20 8.94
N LYS A 127 -16.63 -13.21 7.88
CA LYS A 127 -17.83 -14.01 7.67
C LYS A 127 -17.59 -15.29 6.86
N ALA A 128 -16.42 -15.48 6.25
CA ALA A 128 -16.05 -16.76 5.66
C ALA A 128 -15.39 -17.66 6.72
N ASP A 129 -15.74 -18.93 6.77
CA ASP A 129 -15.24 -19.90 7.77
C ASP A 129 -13.70 -20.03 7.76
N ASN A 130 -13.04 -19.66 6.67
CA ASN A 130 -11.58 -19.66 6.49
C ASN A 130 -10.96 -18.26 6.29
N ALA A 131 -11.66 -17.18 6.65
CA ALA A 131 -11.16 -15.81 6.49
C ALA A 131 -9.82 -15.55 7.21
N SER A 132 -9.50 -16.30 8.26
CA SER A 132 -8.21 -16.24 8.95
C SER A 132 -7.05 -16.81 8.13
N TYR A 133 -7.32 -17.74 7.21
CA TYR A 133 -6.31 -18.44 6.43
C TYR A 133 -6.14 -17.87 5.02
N LEU A 134 -7.14 -17.16 4.49
CA LEU A 134 -7.05 -16.43 3.22
C LEU A 134 -6.21 -15.14 3.37
N ARG A 135 -4.91 -15.29 3.58
CA ARG A 135 -3.98 -14.19 3.91
C ARG A 135 -2.61 -14.30 3.26
N CYS A 136 -2.44 -15.25 2.33
CA CYS A 136 -1.17 -15.50 1.64
C CYS A 136 -1.31 -15.24 0.15
N ALA A 137 -0.23 -14.78 -0.48
CA ALA A 137 -0.20 -14.50 -1.91
C ALA A 137 0.38 -15.68 -2.70
N THR A 138 -0.32 -16.10 -3.75
CA THR A 138 0.27 -16.93 -4.81
C THR A 138 0.39 -16.13 -6.10
N MET A 139 1.46 -16.37 -6.86
CA MET A 139 1.50 -15.99 -8.26
C MET A 139 0.82 -17.11 -9.07
N GLN A 140 -0.04 -16.73 -10.02
CA GLN A 140 -0.71 -17.71 -10.90
C GLN A 140 -0.43 -17.44 -12.37
N ALA A 141 -0.31 -18.51 -13.15
CA ALA A 141 -0.13 -18.41 -14.59
C ALA A 141 -1.41 -17.95 -15.31
N SER A 142 -2.59 -18.28 -14.78
CA SER A 142 -3.91 -17.86 -15.27
C SER A 142 -4.10 -16.34 -15.26
N THR A 143 -3.44 -15.64 -14.34
CA THR A 143 -3.49 -14.19 -14.17
C THR A 143 -2.24 -13.49 -14.72
N HIS A 144 -1.53 -14.14 -15.65
CA HIS A 144 -0.31 -13.61 -16.29
C HIS A 144 0.80 -13.25 -15.30
N GLY A 145 0.96 -14.04 -14.22
CA GLY A 145 1.98 -13.81 -13.20
C GLY A 145 1.58 -12.77 -12.16
N ARG A 146 0.30 -12.39 -12.08
CA ARG A 146 -0.22 -11.55 -11.01
C ARG A 146 -0.58 -12.37 -9.78
N TRP A 147 -0.58 -11.70 -8.64
CA TRP A 147 -0.78 -12.29 -7.33
C TRP A 147 -2.26 -12.39 -7.00
N VAL A 148 -2.63 -13.48 -6.35
CA VAL A 148 -4.00 -13.78 -5.93
C VAL A 148 -4.00 -14.18 -4.46
N LEU A 149 -5.06 -13.81 -3.75
CA LEU A 149 -5.27 -14.21 -2.36
C LEU A 149 -5.61 -15.70 -2.27
N THR A 150 -4.80 -16.45 -1.52
CA THR A 150 -4.88 -17.90 -1.36
C THR A 150 -4.90 -18.29 0.12
N ASP A 151 -5.49 -19.44 0.42
CA ASP A 151 -5.52 -20.04 1.75
C ASP A 151 -4.12 -20.57 2.09
N CYS A 152 -3.50 -20.00 3.13
CA CYS A 152 -2.13 -20.30 3.56
C CYS A 152 -1.89 -21.79 3.90
N THR A 153 -2.95 -22.57 4.10
CA THR A 153 -2.86 -24.00 4.41
C THR A 153 -2.81 -24.89 3.17
N GLU A 154 -3.08 -24.33 1.98
CA GLU A 154 -2.93 -25.06 0.72
C GLU A 154 -1.46 -25.43 0.46
N LYS A 155 -1.24 -26.44 -0.39
CA LYS A 155 0.10 -26.85 -0.78
C LYS A 155 0.47 -26.27 -2.12
N HIS A 156 1.46 -25.40 -2.14
CA HIS A 156 2.02 -24.84 -3.36
C HIS A 156 3.56 -24.97 -3.32
N HIS A 157 4.17 -24.94 -4.50
CA HIS A 157 5.62 -24.79 -4.60
C HIS A 157 6.03 -23.39 -4.12
N ALA A 158 7.28 -23.21 -3.68
CA ALA A 158 7.81 -21.94 -3.23
C ALA A 158 8.58 -21.19 -4.34
N ALA A 159 8.41 -19.86 -4.40
CA ALA A 159 9.23 -18.98 -5.23
C ALA A 159 10.54 -18.65 -4.50
N CYS A 160 11.63 -19.28 -4.94
CA CYS A 160 12.92 -19.19 -4.30
C CYS A 160 13.84 -18.28 -5.12
N ARG A 161 14.21 -17.14 -4.55
CA ARG A 161 15.17 -16.21 -5.17
C ARG A 161 16.58 -16.72 -4.91
N VAL A 162 17.39 -16.80 -5.97
CA VAL A 162 18.81 -17.15 -5.82
C VAL A 162 19.56 -15.95 -5.28
N GLY A 163 20.31 -16.16 -4.21
CA GLY A 163 21.09 -15.09 -3.57
C GLY A 163 22.29 -14.64 -4.43
N GLY A 164 22.88 -13.50 -4.07
CA GLY A 164 24.09 -12.98 -4.72
C GLY A 164 23.81 -11.85 -5.71
N SER A 165 24.56 -11.82 -6.82
CA SER A 165 24.53 -10.74 -7.81
C SER A 165 23.45 -10.89 -8.89
N ASN A 166 22.57 -11.88 -8.78
CA ASN A 166 21.60 -12.26 -9.81
C ASN A 166 20.16 -11.95 -9.35
N PRO A 167 19.72 -10.67 -9.34
CA PRO A 167 18.43 -10.31 -8.78
C PRO A 167 17.22 -10.89 -9.51
N TYR A 168 17.42 -11.36 -10.75
CA TYR A 168 16.37 -11.89 -11.62
C TYR A 168 16.37 -13.41 -11.72
N GLU A 169 17.24 -14.12 -10.99
CA GLU A 169 17.27 -15.58 -10.97
C GLU A 169 16.29 -16.13 -9.93
N TRP A 170 15.26 -16.83 -10.41
CA TRP A 170 14.22 -17.47 -9.59
C TRP A 170 14.21 -18.98 -9.85
N ARG A 171 13.97 -19.75 -8.79
CA ARG A 171 13.76 -21.20 -8.84
C ARG A 171 12.45 -21.55 -8.16
N ILE A 172 11.76 -22.54 -8.70
CA ILE A 172 10.54 -23.10 -8.09
C ILE A 172 10.97 -24.34 -7.31
N SER A 173 10.54 -24.49 -6.05
CA SER A 173 10.86 -25.68 -5.26
C SER A 173 10.28 -26.95 -5.89
N ASP A 174 10.99 -28.08 -5.76
CA ASP A 174 10.46 -29.38 -6.19
C ASP A 174 9.29 -29.86 -5.32
N PRO A 175 9.38 -29.89 -3.97
CA PRO A 175 8.23 -30.21 -3.15
C PRO A 175 7.27 -29.01 -3.05
N SER A 176 6.01 -29.30 -2.76
CA SER A 176 4.98 -28.33 -2.40
C SER A 176 4.60 -28.46 -0.93
N ASP A 177 4.36 -27.33 -0.27
CA ASP A 177 3.96 -27.30 1.14
C ASP A 177 3.10 -26.08 1.48
N SER A 178 2.70 -25.98 2.75
CA SER A 178 2.00 -24.84 3.31
C SER A 178 2.83 -23.56 3.22
N TYR A 179 2.18 -22.40 3.27
CA TYR A 179 2.90 -21.12 3.24
C TYR A 179 3.91 -20.98 4.39
N THR A 180 3.58 -21.50 5.58
CA THR A 180 4.46 -21.39 6.76
C THR A 180 5.72 -22.22 6.64
N ASP A 181 5.68 -23.28 5.84
CA ASP A 181 6.81 -24.20 5.63
C ASP A 181 7.58 -23.90 4.33
N ALA A 182 7.09 -22.95 3.52
CA ALA A 182 7.62 -22.60 2.20
C ALA A 182 9.11 -22.17 2.22
N ASP A 183 9.60 -21.60 3.33
CA ASP A 183 11.01 -21.24 3.47
C ASP A 183 11.94 -22.45 3.55
N SER A 184 11.47 -23.55 4.14
CA SER A 184 12.26 -24.77 4.37
C SER A 184 12.43 -25.64 3.12
N ILE A 185 11.60 -25.41 2.10
CA ILE A 185 11.55 -26.21 0.87
C ILE A 185 12.35 -25.62 -0.29
N CYS A 186 12.97 -24.45 -0.11
CA CYS A 186 13.78 -23.84 -1.15
C CYS A 186 15.09 -24.60 -1.41
N PRO A 187 15.50 -24.76 -2.68
CA PRO A 187 16.79 -25.38 -3.02
C PRO A 187 17.99 -24.66 -2.41
N SER A 188 19.07 -25.39 -2.16
CA SER A 188 20.33 -24.84 -1.66
C SER A 188 20.82 -23.65 -2.50
N GLY A 189 21.20 -22.56 -1.82
CA GLY A 189 21.66 -21.32 -2.47
C GLY A 189 20.53 -20.37 -2.89
N SER A 190 19.28 -20.69 -2.55
CA SER A 190 18.11 -19.82 -2.73
C SER A 190 17.30 -19.70 -1.44
N SER A 191 16.46 -18.67 -1.36
CA SER A 191 15.60 -18.40 -0.20
C SER A 191 14.20 -18.01 -0.66
N PHE A 192 13.18 -18.34 0.12
CA PHE A 192 11.81 -17.98 -0.19
C PHE A 192 11.64 -16.45 -0.14
N ASP A 193 11.23 -15.83 -1.25
CA ASP A 193 11.22 -14.37 -1.38
C ASP A 193 10.06 -13.88 -2.26
N ALA A 194 9.87 -12.56 -2.32
CA ALA A 194 8.91 -11.90 -3.17
C ALA A 194 9.60 -10.93 -4.16
N PRO A 195 9.10 -10.83 -5.40
CA PRO A 195 9.54 -9.79 -6.33
C PRO A 195 9.36 -8.39 -5.75
N ARG A 196 10.35 -7.52 -5.96
CA ARG A 196 10.33 -6.11 -5.51
C ARG A 196 9.97 -5.13 -6.63
N THR A 197 10.08 -5.58 -7.87
CA THR A 197 9.81 -4.78 -9.07
C THR A 197 8.97 -5.58 -10.06
N ALA A 198 8.32 -4.87 -10.98
CA ALA A 198 7.58 -5.49 -12.06
C ALA A 198 8.46 -6.40 -12.94
N LEU A 199 9.72 -6.01 -13.16
CA LEU A 199 10.68 -6.80 -13.92
C LEU A 199 11.04 -8.10 -13.17
N GLU A 200 11.33 -8.02 -11.86
CA GLU A 200 11.55 -9.23 -11.04
C GLU A 200 10.33 -10.16 -11.08
N ASN A 201 9.11 -9.61 -11.04
CA ASN A 201 7.87 -10.38 -11.11
C ASN A 201 7.73 -11.10 -12.46
N ARG A 202 8.14 -10.43 -13.55
CA ARG A 202 8.16 -11.02 -14.89
C ARG A 202 9.15 -12.20 -14.99
N TYR A 203 10.32 -12.10 -14.37
CA TYR A 203 11.28 -13.22 -14.30
C TYR A 203 10.75 -14.39 -13.48
N LEU A 204 10.10 -14.14 -12.34
CA LEU A 204 9.46 -15.20 -11.57
C LEU A 204 8.33 -15.87 -12.36
N PHE A 205 7.53 -15.09 -13.08
CA PHE A 205 6.49 -15.65 -13.95
C PHE A 205 7.07 -16.54 -15.07
N ASP A 206 8.19 -16.13 -15.67
CA ASP A 206 8.88 -16.93 -16.68
C ASP A 206 9.43 -18.25 -16.09
N ALA A 207 9.96 -18.22 -14.86
CA ALA A 207 10.40 -19.41 -14.14
C ALA A 207 9.22 -20.37 -13.84
N LEU A 208 8.06 -19.82 -13.44
CA LEU A 208 6.83 -20.60 -13.24
C LEU A 208 6.36 -21.24 -14.55
N GLN A 209 6.36 -20.49 -15.66
CA GLN A 209 5.98 -21.03 -16.97
C GLN A 209 6.93 -22.14 -17.42
N THR A 210 8.23 -21.95 -17.22
CA THR A 210 9.24 -22.97 -17.55
C THR A 210 9.00 -24.24 -16.75
N ARG A 211 8.80 -24.12 -15.42
CA ARG A 211 8.48 -25.27 -14.56
C ARG A 211 7.20 -25.97 -14.98
N ALA A 212 6.14 -25.23 -15.28
CA ALA A 212 4.86 -25.80 -15.70
C ALA A 212 4.94 -26.54 -17.04
N ASN A 213 5.85 -26.13 -17.94
CA ASN A 213 6.08 -26.81 -19.21
C ASN A 213 6.94 -28.06 -19.04
N GLU A 214 7.94 -28.03 -18.15
CA GLU A 214 8.86 -29.14 -17.90
C GLU A 214 8.23 -30.23 -17.03
N HIS A 215 7.40 -29.84 -16.06
CA HIS A 215 6.75 -30.69 -15.05
C HIS A 215 5.25 -30.39 -14.93
N PRO A 216 4.45 -30.66 -15.97
CA PRO A 216 3.01 -30.37 -15.94
C PRO A 216 2.26 -31.14 -14.84
N GLU A 217 2.78 -32.30 -14.40
CA GLU A 217 2.21 -33.12 -13.33
C GLU A 217 2.28 -32.48 -11.94
N ASP A 218 3.16 -31.50 -11.73
CA ASP A 218 3.30 -30.78 -10.47
C ASP A 218 2.08 -29.90 -10.17
N PHE A 219 1.35 -29.48 -11.21
CA PHE A 219 0.25 -28.53 -11.11
C PHE A 219 -1.09 -29.19 -11.44
N ASN A 220 -1.96 -29.31 -10.43
CA ASN A 220 -3.33 -29.76 -10.61
C ASN A 220 -4.23 -28.64 -11.15
N GLY A 221 -3.93 -28.13 -12.35
CA GLY A 221 -4.66 -27.03 -12.99
C GLY A 221 -3.76 -25.88 -13.43
N ALA A 222 -4.19 -24.64 -13.15
CA ALA A 222 -3.36 -23.47 -13.46
C ALA A 222 -2.12 -23.45 -12.56
N ALA A 223 -0.93 -23.40 -13.18
CA ALA A 223 0.32 -23.36 -12.45
C ALA A 223 0.35 -22.16 -11.49
N SER A 224 0.73 -22.43 -10.24
CA SER A 224 0.78 -21.44 -9.17
C SER A 224 1.91 -21.73 -8.20
N VAL A 225 2.43 -20.67 -7.58
CA VAL A 225 3.57 -20.74 -6.66
C VAL A 225 3.35 -19.74 -5.54
N TRP A 226 3.76 -20.09 -4.32
CA TRP A 226 3.84 -19.17 -3.21
C TRP A 226 4.78 -18.01 -3.54
N VAL A 227 4.34 -16.80 -3.24
CA VAL A 227 5.18 -15.61 -3.17
C VAL A 227 5.32 -15.27 -1.70
N ASN A 228 6.51 -14.92 -1.20
CA ASN A 228 6.71 -14.63 0.22
C ASN A 228 6.06 -13.29 0.63
N PHE A 229 4.74 -13.22 0.60
CA PHE A 229 3.94 -12.04 0.89
C PHE A 229 2.62 -12.46 1.55
N ASN A 230 2.37 -11.94 2.75
CA ASN A 230 1.20 -12.33 3.55
C ASN A 230 0.72 -11.20 4.45
N SER A 231 -0.46 -11.37 5.05
CA SER A 231 -1.03 -10.51 6.08
C SER A 231 -1.41 -11.28 7.35
N LEU A 232 -0.57 -12.25 7.75
CA LEU A 232 -0.86 -13.18 8.85
C LEU A 232 -0.91 -12.49 10.21
N ASP A 233 0.00 -11.56 10.49
CA ASP A 233 0.10 -10.85 11.78
C ASP A 233 -1.09 -9.93 12.03
N VAL A 234 -1.32 -8.97 11.12
CA VAL A 234 -2.45 -8.03 11.18
C VAL A 234 -3.19 -8.06 9.84
N THR A 235 -4.51 -8.19 9.89
CA THR A 235 -5.38 -8.17 8.70
C THR A 235 -5.12 -6.92 7.87
N ASP A 236 -5.03 -7.10 6.55
CA ASP A 236 -4.72 -6.06 5.56
C ASP A 236 -3.33 -5.40 5.70
N CYS A 237 -2.48 -5.86 6.63
CA CYS A 237 -1.09 -5.45 6.70
C CYS A 237 -0.18 -6.46 5.99
N TRP A 238 0.07 -6.20 4.71
CA TRP A 238 0.87 -7.09 3.88
C TRP A 238 2.37 -6.88 4.06
N VAL A 239 3.08 -7.96 4.34
CA VAL A 239 4.53 -7.98 4.61
C VAL A 239 5.22 -9.10 3.84
N VAL A 240 6.50 -8.88 3.53
CA VAL A 240 7.37 -9.91 2.96
C VAL A 240 8.00 -10.69 4.11
N GLY A 241 7.87 -12.02 4.12
CA GLY A 241 8.43 -12.89 5.15
C GLY A 241 7.37 -13.66 5.94
N VAL A 242 7.60 -14.97 6.16
CA VAL A 242 6.65 -15.88 6.81
C VAL A 242 6.32 -15.50 8.26
N SER A 243 7.33 -15.06 9.02
CA SER A 243 7.21 -14.72 10.45
C SER A 243 7.51 -13.25 10.70
N GLN A 244 7.14 -12.38 9.75
CA GLN A 244 7.37 -10.93 9.89
C GLN A 244 6.15 -10.26 10.50
N ASN A 245 6.41 -9.36 11.45
CA ASN A 245 5.39 -8.53 12.05
C ASN A 245 5.06 -7.33 11.18
N CYS A 246 3.82 -6.88 11.26
CA CYS A 246 3.35 -5.66 10.61
C CYS A 246 4.08 -4.44 11.19
N PRO A 247 4.90 -3.72 10.40
CA PRO A 247 5.66 -2.57 10.90
C PRO A 247 4.78 -1.37 11.24
N TYR A 248 3.55 -1.37 10.73
CA TYR A 248 2.54 -0.31 10.94
C TYR A 248 1.51 -0.68 12.00
N SER A 249 1.65 -1.84 12.63
CA SER A 249 0.78 -2.21 13.75
C SER A 249 1.06 -1.23 14.89
N ARG A 250 0.13 -0.30 15.11
CA ARG A 250 0.11 0.43 16.36
C ARG A 250 -0.14 -0.61 17.43
N SER A 251 0.73 -0.69 18.43
CA SER A 251 0.45 -1.50 19.60
C SER A 251 -0.94 -1.13 20.10
N ALA A 252 -1.78 -2.11 20.43
CA ALA A 252 -3.14 -1.87 20.93
C ALA A 252 -3.16 -0.83 22.06
N ASP A 253 -2.07 -0.76 22.84
CA ASP A 253 -1.81 0.26 23.86
C ASP A 253 -1.86 1.71 23.34
N GLN A 254 -1.38 2.00 22.13
CA GLN A 254 -1.41 3.36 21.57
C GLN A 254 -2.81 3.77 21.13
N ASP A 255 -3.59 2.83 20.59
CA ASP A 255 -4.96 3.11 20.17
C ASP A 255 -5.91 3.18 21.38
N GLU A 256 -5.74 2.33 22.41
CA GLU A 256 -6.51 2.44 23.66
C GLU A 256 -6.18 3.74 24.41
N ASN A 257 -4.90 4.11 24.51
CA ASN A 257 -4.51 5.36 25.14
C ASN A 257 -5.06 6.59 24.38
N ARG A 258 -5.06 6.58 23.05
CA ARG A 258 -5.55 7.72 22.26
C ARG A 258 -7.07 7.80 22.20
N LEU A 259 -7.76 6.66 22.10
CA LEU A 259 -9.23 6.62 21.94
C LEU A 259 -9.96 6.66 23.29
N VAL A 260 -9.39 6.10 24.35
CA VAL A 260 -10.06 5.98 25.65
C VAL A 260 -9.43 6.90 26.70
N VAL A 261 -8.11 6.91 26.83
CA VAL A 261 -7.44 7.65 27.93
C VAL A 261 -7.46 9.16 27.69
N VAL A 262 -7.17 9.63 26.46
CA VAL A 262 -7.16 11.08 26.18
C VAL A 262 -8.53 11.74 26.41
N PRO A 263 -9.66 11.22 25.89
CA PRO A 263 -10.96 11.83 26.14
C PRO A 263 -11.41 11.75 27.61
N THR A 264 -11.09 10.66 28.31
CA THR A 264 -11.47 10.50 29.73
C THR A 264 -10.69 11.44 30.64
N VAL A 265 -9.38 11.59 30.45
CA VAL A 265 -8.56 12.55 31.21
C VAL A 265 -9.03 13.98 30.94
N ALA A 266 -9.31 14.33 29.69
CA ALA A 266 -9.87 15.64 29.34
C ALA A 266 -11.21 15.90 30.05
N ALA A 267 -12.10 14.91 30.07
CA ALA A 267 -13.39 15.02 30.76
C ALA A 267 -13.23 15.21 32.28
N VAL A 268 -12.29 14.50 32.92
CA VAL A 268 -11.98 14.66 34.35
C VAL A 268 -11.46 16.05 34.66
N ILE A 269 -10.55 16.59 33.83
CA ILE A 269 -10.03 17.96 34.01
C ILE A 269 -11.16 18.99 33.92
N VAL A 270 -12.01 18.89 32.89
CA VAL A 270 -13.17 19.78 32.73
C VAL A 270 -14.13 19.66 33.92
N PHE A 271 -14.37 18.45 34.42
CA PHE A 271 -15.19 18.22 35.61
C PHE A 271 -14.58 18.88 36.86
N VAL A 272 -13.28 18.73 37.09
CA VAL A 272 -12.60 19.37 38.23
C VAL A 272 -12.65 20.90 38.11
N CYS A 273 -12.38 21.46 36.92
CA CYS A 273 -12.46 22.90 36.69
C CYS A 273 -13.89 23.44 36.89
N THR A 274 -14.92 22.73 36.43
CA THR A 274 -16.33 23.13 36.64
C THR A 274 -16.71 23.07 38.12
N VAL A 275 -16.31 22.03 38.85
CA VAL A 275 -16.55 21.93 40.30
C VAL A 275 -15.83 23.05 41.05
N LEU A 276 -14.57 23.34 40.74
CA LEU A 276 -13.81 24.44 41.36
C LEU A 276 -14.43 25.80 41.08
N THR A 277 -14.86 26.07 39.84
CA THR A 277 -15.54 27.33 39.49
C THR A 277 -16.88 27.47 40.21
N LEU A 278 -17.64 26.39 40.39
CA LEU A 278 -18.84 26.38 41.22
C LEU A 278 -18.54 26.68 42.69
N PHE A 279 -17.52 26.06 43.28
CA PHE A 279 -17.13 26.33 44.66
C PHE A 279 -16.69 27.78 44.87
N VAL A 280 -15.89 28.34 43.95
CA VAL A 280 -15.46 29.75 44.01
C VAL A 280 -16.68 30.68 43.92
N LYS A 281 -17.64 30.40 43.04
CA LYS A 281 -18.85 31.21 42.88
C LYS A 281 -19.77 31.10 44.10
N CYS A 282 -19.93 29.91 44.68
CA CYS A 282 -20.66 29.69 45.92
C CYS A 282 -20.00 30.40 47.12
N ALA A 283 -18.67 30.36 47.22
CA ALA A 283 -17.92 31.07 48.27
C ALA A 283 -18.03 32.60 48.11
N GLY A 284 -17.91 33.11 46.88
CA GLY A 284 -18.11 34.52 46.57
C GLY A 284 -19.52 35.00 46.89
N ASN A 285 -20.55 34.23 46.54
CA ASN A 285 -21.95 34.55 46.88
C ASN A 285 -22.23 34.48 48.39
N ARG A 286 -21.55 33.57 49.12
CA ARG A 286 -21.63 33.53 50.59
C ARG A 286 -20.96 34.75 51.24
N GLN A 287 -19.87 35.27 50.67
CA GLN A 287 -19.23 36.49 51.15
C GLN A 287 -20.03 37.75 50.81
N SER A 288 -20.60 37.84 49.60
CA SER A 288 -21.45 38.97 49.19
C SER A 288 -22.77 39.01 49.96
N SER A 289 -23.42 37.87 50.19
CA SER A 289 -24.62 37.78 51.03
C SER A 289 -24.33 38.14 52.48
N ARG A 290 -23.17 37.73 53.05
CA ARG A 290 -22.74 38.17 54.39
C ARG A 290 -22.46 39.68 54.45
N LYS A 291 -21.82 40.27 53.43
CA LYS A 291 -21.61 41.74 53.34
C LYS A 291 -22.91 42.51 53.17
N SER A 292 -23.84 42.01 52.35
CA SER A 292 -25.18 42.61 52.15
C SER A 292 -26.06 42.51 53.41
N ARG A 293 -26.02 41.37 54.13
CA ARG A 293 -26.72 41.20 55.41
C ARG A 293 -26.15 42.10 56.51
N ARG A 294 -24.82 42.35 56.52
CA ARG A 294 -24.20 43.36 57.40
C ARG A 294 -24.64 44.79 57.06
N ARG A 295 -24.78 45.15 55.78
CA ARG A 295 -25.33 46.46 55.38
C ARG A 295 -26.80 46.63 55.78
N ARG A 296 -27.63 45.59 55.67
CA ARG A 296 -29.03 45.63 56.14
C ARG A 296 -29.19 45.67 57.67
N MET A 297 -28.17 45.35 58.45
CA MET A 297 -28.20 45.52 59.92
C MET A 297 -27.75 46.92 60.37
N GLN A 298 -27.29 47.79 59.45
CA GLN A 298 -26.81 49.14 59.78
C GLN A 298 -27.79 50.26 59.41
N GLU A 299 -28.87 49.95 58.68
CA GLU A 299 -29.99 50.88 58.46
C GLU A 299 -31.19 50.40 59.27
N GLY A 300 -31.10 50.65 60.57
CA GLY A 300 -32.24 50.68 61.49
C GLY A 300 -33.02 51.96 61.26
N TRP A 301 -34.32 51.77 61.05
CA TRP A 301 -35.38 52.75 60.98
C TRP A 301 -35.37 53.70 62.18
N GLU A 302 -35.36 55.02 61.96
CA GLU A 302 -35.86 55.99 62.93
C GLU A 302 -37.12 56.67 62.38
N TYR A 303 -38.03 56.89 63.33
CA TYR A 303 -39.49 56.85 63.23
C TYR A 303 -40.10 58.26 63.06
N GLU A 304 -41.27 58.33 62.42
CA GLU A 304 -42.11 59.53 62.26
C GLU A 304 -42.56 60.15 63.59
N GLY A 305 -42.55 61.49 63.67
CA GLY A 305 -43.15 62.27 64.74
C GLY A 305 -44.05 63.39 64.20
N VAL A 306 -45.31 63.00 63.93
CA VAL A 306 -46.65 63.66 63.99
C VAL A 306 -46.78 65.22 63.94
N PRO A 307 -47.84 65.76 63.29
CA PRO A 307 -47.92 67.13 62.81
C PRO A 307 -48.53 68.12 63.81
N SER A 308 -48.20 69.40 63.63
CA SER A 308 -48.96 70.57 64.09
C SER A 308 -48.83 71.69 63.06
#